data_AF-A0A2A4HSN1-F1
#
_entry.id   AF-A0A2A4HSN1-F1
#
_cell.length_a   1.000
_cell.length_b   1.000
_cell.length_c   1.000
_cell.angle_alpha   90.00
_cell.angle_beta   90.00
_cell.angle_gamma   90.00
#
_symmetry.space_group_name_H-M   'P 1'
#
loop_
_entity.id
_entity.type
_entity.pdbx_description
1 polymer ?
#
loop_
_entity_poly.entity_id
_entity_poly.type
_entity_poly.pdbx_seq_one_letter_code
_entity_poly.pdbx_strand_id
1 'polypeptide(L)' 'VEAAVREALLAGTASDDVIVNILARRREPPRPLTIVTPEDLALRHPPRADCNRYDSLRGLHAAA' A
#
# COMPACT_ATOMS: atom_id res chain seq x y z
N VAL A 1 2.99 -22.51 -5.94
CA VAL A 1 3.37 -22.16 -4.55
C VAL A 1 4.88 -22.16 -4.39
N GLU A 2 5.58 -23.25 -4.74
CA GLU A 2 7.06 -23.35 -4.68
C GLU A 2 7.84 -22.15 -5.25
N ALA A 3 7.40 -21.61 -6.39
CA ALA A 3 8.06 -20.44 -6.98
C ALA A 3 7.89 -19.15 -6.15
N ALA A 4 6.81 -19.02 -5.36
CA ALA A 4 6.61 -17.91 -4.44
C ALA A 4 7.42 -18.11 -3.15
N VAL A 5 7.50 -19.35 -2.66
CA VAL A 5 8.37 -19.72 -1.53
C VAL A 5 9.83 -19.40 -1.83
N ARG A 6 10.32 -19.79 -3.01
CA ARG A 6 11.69 -19.51 -3.44
C ARG A 6 11.96 -18.02 -3.56
N GLU A 7 11.02 -17.25 -4.09
CA GLU A 7 11.13 -15.79 -4.18
C GLU A 7 11.22 -15.15 -2.79
N ALA A 8 10.36 -15.56 -1.84
CA ALA A 8 10.40 -15.07 -0.47
C ALA A 8 11.71 -15.43 0.25
N LEU A 9 12.23 -16.64 0.03
CA LEU A 9 13.52 -17.08 0.57
C LEU A 9 14.69 -16.26 0.01
N LEU A 10 14.70 -15.99 -1.30
CA LEU A 10 15.72 -15.15 -1.94
C LEU A 10 15.66 -13.70 -1.46
N ALA A 11 14.47 -13.19 -1.14
CA ALA A 11 14.27 -11.87 -0.56
C ALA A 11 14.65 -11.77 0.93
N GLY A 12 14.98 -12.89 1.58
CA GLY A 12 15.33 -12.93 3.00
C GLY A 12 14.16 -12.64 3.96
N THR A 13 12.92 -12.63 3.45
CA THR A 13 11.70 -12.24 4.18
C THR A 13 10.65 -13.35 4.12
N ALA A 14 11.08 -14.61 4.16
CA ALA A 14 10.18 -15.75 4.06
C ALA A 14 9.25 -15.84 5.29
N SER A 15 7.96 -15.57 5.06
CA SER A 15 6.85 -15.88 5.94
C SER A 15 5.66 -16.35 5.08
N ASP A 16 4.74 -17.08 5.70
CA ASP A 16 3.43 -17.41 5.14
C ASP A 16 2.71 -16.21 4.52
N ASP A 17 2.60 -15.09 5.24
CA ASP A 17 1.99 -13.85 4.75
C ASP A 17 2.68 -13.30 3.51
N VAL A 18 4.01 -13.38 3.45
CA VAL A 18 4.80 -12.93 2.30
C VAL A 18 4.56 -13.85 1.09
N ILE A 19 4.52 -15.17 1.30
CA ILE A 19 4.25 -16.15 0.25
C ILE A 19 2.83 -15.96 -0.30
N VAL A 20 1.84 -15.76 0.58
CA VAL A 20 0.45 -15.48 0.20
C VAL A 20 0.36 -14.17 -0.59
N ASN A 21 1.05 -13.11 -0.16
CA ASN A 21 1.10 -11.84 -0.87
C ASN A 21 1.72 -11.97 -2.28
N ILE A 22 2.81 -12.72 -2.42
CA ILE A 22 3.42 -12.99 -3.73
C ILE A 22 2.43 -13.73 -4.63
N LEU A 23 1.75 -14.76 -4.12
CA LEU A 23 0.74 -15.49 -4.88
C LEU A 23 -0.46 -14.61 -5.25
N ALA A 24 -0.89 -13.73 -4.35
CA ALA A 24 -1.97 -12.77 -4.60
C ALA A 24 -1.59 -11.82 -5.74
N ARG A 25 -0.39 -11.22 -5.68
CA ARG A 25 0.12 -10.33 -6.74
C ARG A 25 0.24 -11.00 -8.10
N ARG A 26 0.63 -12.27 -8.15
CA ARG A 26 0.70 -13.04 -9.42
C ARG A 26 -0.68 -13.31 -10.03
N ARG A 27 -1.73 -13.30 -9.22
CA ARG A 27 -3.13 -13.48 -9.64
C ARG A 27 -3.86 -12.15 -9.82
N GLU A 28 -3.20 -11.04 -9.51
CA GLU A 28 -3.79 -9.71 -9.63
C GLU A 28 -4.31 -9.52 -11.06
N PRO A 29 -5.58 -9.13 -11.24
CA PRO A 29 -6.08 -8.79 -12.55
C PRO A 29 -5.31 -7.58 -13.11
N PRO A 30 -5.31 -7.39 -14.44
CA PRO A 30 -4.77 -6.18 -15.04
C PRO A 30 -5.35 -4.94 -14.34
N ARG A 31 -4.48 -3.96 -14.07
CA ARG A 31 -4.93 -2.71 -13.45
C ARG A 31 -6.05 -2.10 -14.29
N PRO A 32 -7.12 -1.61 -13.66
CA PRO A 32 -8.13 -0.86 -14.38
C PRO A 32 -7.50 0.37 -15.02
N LEU A 33 -8.08 0.81 -16.13
CA LEU A 33 -7.67 2.02 -16.82
C LEU A 33 -7.76 3.22 -15.87
N THR A 34 -6.78 4.12 -15.95
CA THR A 34 -6.80 5.37 -15.21
C THR A 34 -7.98 6.22 -15.66
N ILE A 35 -8.83 6.60 -14.71
CA ILE A 35 -9.89 7.58 -14.94
C ILE A 35 -9.29 8.97 -14.76
N VAL A 36 -9.33 9.78 -15.81
CA VAL A 36 -8.90 11.19 -15.73
C VAL A 36 -9.91 11.94 -14.88
N THR A 37 -9.44 12.60 -13.83
CA THR A 37 -10.28 13.48 -13.00
C THR A 37 -10.65 14.73 -13.80
N PRO A 38 -11.94 15.06 -13.96
CA PRO A 38 -12.37 16.29 -14.62
C PRO A 38 -11.84 17.53 -13.90
N GLU A 39 -11.35 18.51 -14.66
CA GLU A 39 -10.83 19.78 -14.12
C GLU A 39 -11.92 20.59 -13.38
N ASP A 40 -13.16 20.50 -13.84
CA ASP A 40 -14.34 21.13 -13.21
C ASP A 40 -14.64 20.59 -11.80
N LEU A 41 -14.09 19.42 -11.45
CA LEU A 41 -14.25 18.78 -10.14
C LEU A 41 -13.05 19.02 -9.21
N ALA A 42 -12.21 20.01 -9.51
CA ALA A 42 -11.11 20.39 -8.65
C ALA A 42 -11.61 20.87 -7.27
N LEU A 43 -11.04 20.32 -6.20
CA LEU A 43 -11.34 20.74 -4.83
C LEU A 43 -10.77 22.14 -4.59
N ARG A 44 -11.62 23.05 -4.07
CA ARG A 44 -11.15 24.38 -3.60
C ARG A 44 -10.11 24.28 -2.48
N HIS A 45 -10.23 23.25 -1.65
CA HIS A 45 -9.32 22.98 -0.53
C HIS A 45 -8.81 21.54 -0.63
N PRO A 46 -7.69 21.30 -1.34
CA PRO A 46 -7.15 19.95 -1.46
C PRO A 46 -6.70 19.44 -0.07
N PRO A 47 -6.87 18.14 0.22
CA PRO A 47 -6.37 17.58 1.46
C PRO A 47 -4.84 17.71 1.50
N ARG A 48 -4.33 18.22 2.61
CA ARG A 48 -2.89 18.25 2.87
C ARG A 48 -2.53 17.02 3.69
N ALA A 49 -1.64 16.18 3.14
CA ALA A 49 -1.01 15.12 3.90
C ALA A 49 0.00 15.75 4.86
N ASP A 50 -0.48 16.19 6.02
CA ASP A 50 0.32 16.78 7.08
C ASP A 50 0.52 15.76 8.20
N CYS A 51 1.62 15.00 8.08
CA CYS A 51 1.98 13.99 9.07
C CYS A 51 2.26 14.61 10.44
N ASN A 52 2.85 15.82 10.50
CA ASN A 52 3.15 16.48 11.76
C ASN A 52 1.88 16.80 12.55
N ARG A 53 0.85 17.32 11.86
CA ARG A 53 -0.47 17.52 12.46
C ARG A 53 -1.06 16.21 12.97
N TYR A 54 -0.96 15.15 12.18
CA TYR A 54 -1.46 13.84 12.55
C TYR A 54 -0.75 13.28 13.80
N ASP A 55 0.58 13.32 13.83
CA ASP A 55 1.40 12.84 14.94
C ASP A 55 1.14 13.63 16.23
N SER A 56 0.95 14.95 16.11
CA SER A 56 0.59 15.81 17.25
C SER A 56 -0.76 15.42 17.87
N LEU A 57 -1.73 15.00 17.04
CA LEU A 57 -3.05 14.55 17.50
C LEU A 57 -3.01 13.12 18.06
N ARG A 58 -2.15 12.25 17.53
CA ARG A 58 -1.98 10.87 18.01
C ARG A 58 -1.35 10.81 19.41
N GLY A 59 -0.61 11.84 19.81
CA GLY A 59 -0.01 11.95 21.14
C GLY A 59 1.02 10.84 21.42
N LEU A 60 1.36 10.61 22.70
CA LEU A 60 2.36 9.60 23.12
C LEU A 60 1.94 8.15 22.82
N HIS A 61 0.69 7.88 22.46
CA HIS A 61 0.22 6.57 22.02
C HIS A 61 0.67 6.23 20.58
N ALA A 62 1.44 7.10 19.94
CA ALA A 62 1.98 6.86 18.61
C ALA A 62 3.13 5.83 18.56
N ALA A 63 3.78 5.58 19.70
CA ALA A 63 4.99 4.76 19.81
C ALA A 63 4.77 3.32 20.32
N ALA A 64 3.53 2.82 20.32
CA ALA A 64 3.22 1.42 20.62
C ALA A 64 3.02 0.62 19.32
#